data_AF-N9PZH7-F1
#
_entry.id   AF-N9PZH7-F1
#
_cell.length_a   1.000
_cell.length_b   1.000
_cell.length_c   1.000
_cell.angle_alpha   90.00
_cell.angle_beta   90.00
_cell.angle_gamma   90.00
#
_symmetry.space_group_name_H-M   'P 1'
#
loop_
_entity.id
_entity.type
_entity.pdbx_description
1 polymer ?
#
loop_
_entity_poly.entity_id
_entity_poly.type
_entity_poly.pdbx_seq_one_letter_code
_entity_poly.pdbx_strand_id
1 'polypeptide(L)'
;MDDAQEYIDELIGDVNADEPGIGGTVKAGDFEGVKDQTDDAHLYLDRFSAFMQMLYKLEEKYGIQYSLTLKVLPEVAGFTKHLKADNNPRCIAEVHFLLQGQHFILLEVDTSDNATRLSTQLLTIKDMNSWEEDYEKIRKFIIQKTLNWPHNFIKRIAIQQVRFNHPRIDEGQKVAVEDLESWANRVYMCLTK
;
A
#
# COMPACT_ATOMS: atom_id res chain seq x y z
N MET A 1 10.38 6.87 -21.11
CA MET A 1 10.82 6.50 -19.74
C MET A 1 10.60 7.75 -18.93
N ASP A 2 9.36 8.01 -18.54
CA ASP A 2 8.95 9.10 -17.61
C ASP A 2 7.47 8.91 -17.23
N ASP A 3 6.67 8.29 -18.11
CA ASP A 3 5.21 8.15 -17.94
C ASP A 3 4.79 7.42 -16.65
N ALA A 4 5.54 6.38 -16.23
CA ALA A 4 5.24 5.64 -15.00
C ALA A 4 5.65 6.43 -13.75
N GLN A 5 6.67 7.28 -13.86
CA GLN A 5 7.15 8.12 -12.76
C GLN A 5 6.17 9.28 -12.54
N GLU A 6 5.78 9.95 -13.64
CA GLU A 6 4.78 11.02 -13.67
C GLU A 6 3.41 10.55 -13.17
N TYR A 7 2.92 9.39 -13.60
CA TYR A 7 1.65 8.81 -13.13
C TYR A 7 1.68 8.45 -11.63
N ILE A 8 2.82 7.97 -11.12
CA ILE A 8 2.96 7.70 -9.69
C ILE A 8 3.03 9.01 -8.88
N ASP A 9 3.69 10.04 -9.40
CA ASP A 9 3.72 11.36 -8.77
C ASP A 9 2.30 11.98 -8.72
N GLU A 10 1.48 11.85 -9.77
CA GLU A 10 0.05 12.23 -9.76
C GLU A 10 -0.79 11.44 -8.74
N LEU A 11 -0.54 10.13 -8.60
CA LEU A 11 -1.23 9.29 -7.61
C LEU A 11 -0.85 9.63 -6.16
N ILE A 12 0.35 10.17 -5.94
CA ILE A 12 0.89 10.50 -4.62
C ILE A 12 0.63 11.97 -4.26
N GLY A 13 0.52 12.87 -5.24
CA GLY A 13 0.36 14.29 -5.00
C GLY A 13 -0.30 15.05 -6.15
N ASP A 14 -1.61 15.28 -6.04
CA ASP A 14 -2.22 16.51 -6.51
C ASP A 14 -3.40 16.92 -5.60
N VAL A 15 -3.12 17.84 -4.68
CA VAL A 15 -4.13 18.59 -3.92
C VAL A 15 -3.79 20.08 -3.95
N ASN A 16 -4.29 20.78 -4.97
CA ASN A 16 -4.57 22.22 -5.00
C ASN A 16 -5.52 22.48 -6.18
N ALA A 17 -6.53 23.35 -6.20
CA ALA A 17 -7.43 23.98 -5.24
C ALA A 17 -8.53 24.64 -6.13
N ASP A 18 -9.77 24.70 -5.63
CA ASP A 18 -10.88 25.58 -6.08
C ASP A 18 -11.31 25.61 -7.56
N GLU A 19 -12.40 24.88 -7.89
CA GLU A 19 -13.65 25.47 -8.42
C GLU A 19 -14.83 24.45 -8.28
N PRO A 20 -16.08 24.88 -8.00
CA PRO A 20 -17.16 23.97 -7.64
C PRO A 20 -17.91 23.47 -8.88
N GLY A 21 -17.77 22.19 -9.21
CA GLY A 21 -18.45 21.55 -10.35
C GLY A 21 -18.94 20.14 -10.05
N ILE A 22 -19.99 20.02 -9.24
CA ILE A 22 -21.02 18.96 -9.21
C ILE A 22 -20.54 17.52 -9.56
N GLY A 23 -20.32 16.70 -8.52
CA GLY A 23 -20.52 15.24 -8.60
C GLY A 23 -19.46 14.37 -7.93
N GLY A 24 -19.72 13.95 -6.67
CA GLY A 24 -19.04 12.80 -6.05
C GLY A 24 -18.05 13.15 -4.95
N THR A 25 -18.45 12.92 -3.71
CA THR A 25 -17.80 13.33 -2.46
C THR A 25 -16.36 12.81 -2.30
N VAL A 26 -15.36 13.68 -2.49
CA VAL A 26 -14.03 13.53 -1.89
C VAL A 26 -14.09 14.10 -0.48
N LYS A 27 -14.01 13.25 0.54
CA LYS A 27 -13.71 13.72 1.90
C LYS A 27 -12.20 13.71 2.07
N ALA A 28 -11.61 14.87 1.83
CA ALA A 28 -10.34 15.26 2.42
C ALA A 28 -10.49 15.25 3.94
N GLY A 29 -9.54 14.63 4.65
CA GLY A 29 -9.55 14.54 6.11
C GLY A 29 -8.13 14.32 6.64
N ASP A 30 -7.56 15.41 7.15
CA ASP A 30 -6.43 15.55 8.09
C ASP A 30 -5.06 14.99 7.69
N PHE A 31 -4.42 15.71 6.76
CA PHE A 31 -2.96 15.82 6.69
C PHE A 31 -2.46 16.77 7.80
N GLU A 32 -2.40 16.30 9.05
CA GLU A 32 -1.58 16.98 10.07
C GLU A 32 -0.12 16.54 9.91
N GLY A 33 0.66 17.38 9.22
CA GLY A 33 2.12 17.24 9.12
C GLY A 33 2.72 17.81 7.84
N VAL A 34 2.62 19.12 7.65
CA VAL A 34 3.29 19.84 6.54
C VAL A 34 4.81 19.76 6.70
N LYS A 35 5.49 19.07 5.76
CA LYS A 35 6.78 19.46 5.18
C LYS A 35 6.80 19.04 3.71
N ASP A 36 7.38 19.91 2.87
CA ASP A 36 7.54 19.82 1.40
C ASP A 36 7.25 18.45 0.77
N GLN A 37 6.09 18.32 0.13
CA GLN A 37 5.58 17.05 -0.41
C GLN A 37 6.16 16.68 -1.79
N THR A 38 6.95 17.55 -2.42
CA THR A 38 7.60 17.27 -3.71
C THR A 38 8.88 16.44 -3.55
N ASP A 39 9.66 16.65 -2.49
CA ASP A 39 10.88 15.86 -2.20
C ASP A 39 10.53 14.46 -1.65
N ASP A 40 9.40 14.35 -0.96
CA ASP A 40 8.98 13.13 -0.28
C ASP A 40 8.43 12.06 -1.24
N ALA A 41 7.77 12.45 -2.34
CA ALA A 41 7.26 11.52 -3.35
C ALA A 41 8.39 10.63 -3.91
N HIS A 42 9.51 11.22 -4.34
CA HIS A 42 10.68 10.49 -4.84
C HIS A 42 11.31 9.54 -3.80
N LEU A 43 11.26 9.92 -2.52
CA LEU A 43 11.71 9.07 -1.40
C LEU A 43 10.80 7.87 -1.14
N TYR A 44 9.50 7.96 -1.45
CA TYR A 44 8.55 6.84 -1.35
C TYR A 44 8.56 5.94 -2.59
N LEU A 45 8.82 6.54 -3.75
CA LEU A 45 8.98 5.86 -5.02
C LEU A 45 10.08 4.79 -4.99
N ASP A 46 11.22 5.05 -4.35
CA ASP A 46 12.28 4.03 -4.25
C ASP A 46 11.89 2.87 -3.32
N ARG A 47 11.16 3.17 -2.22
CA ARG A 47 10.78 2.19 -1.18
C ARG A 47 9.73 1.18 -1.66
N PHE A 48 8.75 1.66 -2.41
CA PHE A 48 7.63 0.86 -2.91
C PHE A 48 7.69 0.64 -4.43
N SER A 49 8.82 0.95 -5.09
CA SER A 49 8.96 0.95 -6.55
C SER A 49 8.34 -0.25 -7.26
N ALA A 50 8.71 -1.46 -6.85
CA ALA A 50 8.19 -2.69 -7.44
C ALA A 50 6.68 -2.90 -7.17
N PHE A 51 6.20 -2.50 -5.99
CA PHE A 51 4.79 -2.58 -5.63
C PHE A 51 3.95 -1.61 -6.47
N MET A 52 4.43 -0.37 -6.63
CA MET A 52 3.78 0.65 -7.45
C MET A 52 3.76 0.28 -8.93
N GLN A 53 4.86 -0.25 -9.46
CA GLN A 53 4.91 -0.79 -10.83
C GLN A 53 3.91 -1.95 -11.02
N MET A 54 3.71 -2.79 -10.00
CA MET A 54 2.70 -3.85 -10.05
C MET A 54 1.28 -3.28 -10.07
N LEU A 55 0.99 -2.23 -9.31
CA LEU A 55 -0.31 -1.53 -9.36
C LEU A 55 -0.56 -0.89 -10.73
N TYR A 56 0.44 -0.22 -11.30
CA TYR A 56 0.36 0.31 -12.66
C TYR A 56 0.04 -0.80 -13.67
N LYS A 57 0.67 -1.97 -13.56
CA LYS A 57 0.33 -3.13 -14.42
C LYS A 57 -1.09 -3.65 -14.19
N LEU A 58 -1.66 -3.52 -12.99
CA LEU A 58 -3.05 -3.87 -12.75
C LEU A 58 -4.00 -2.94 -13.51
N GLU A 59 -3.74 -1.64 -13.47
CA GLU A 59 -4.52 -0.65 -14.19
C GLU A 59 -4.35 -0.78 -15.71
N GLU A 60 -3.11 -0.72 -16.21
CA GLU A 60 -2.77 -0.73 -17.63
C GLU A 60 -3.32 -1.99 -18.34
N LYS A 61 -3.14 -3.17 -17.73
CA LYS A 61 -3.44 -4.46 -18.37
C LYS A 61 -4.88 -4.94 -18.14
N TYR A 62 -5.46 -4.62 -16.99
CA TYR A 62 -6.75 -5.16 -16.56
C TYR A 62 -7.82 -4.10 -16.29
N GLY A 63 -7.49 -2.81 -16.42
CA GLY A 63 -8.42 -1.70 -16.17
C GLY A 63 -8.84 -1.59 -14.71
N ILE A 64 -8.03 -2.09 -13.78
CA ILE A 64 -8.33 -2.06 -12.35
C ILE A 64 -8.07 -0.67 -11.79
N GLN A 65 -9.14 0.00 -11.37
CA GLN A 65 -9.04 1.24 -10.60
C GLN A 65 -8.79 0.95 -9.13
N TYR A 66 -8.00 1.82 -8.50
CA TYR A 66 -7.69 1.74 -7.08
C TYR A 66 -7.48 3.11 -6.47
N SER A 67 -7.59 3.21 -5.15
CA SER A 67 -7.05 4.35 -4.39
C SER A 67 -5.91 3.86 -3.50
N LEU A 68 -4.83 4.62 -3.46
CA LEU A 68 -3.65 4.34 -2.64
C LEU A 68 -3.56 5.37 -1.52
N THR A 69 -3.16 4.92 -0.33
CA THR A 69 -2.80 5.80 0.78
C THR A 69 -1.55 5.26 1.46
N LEU A 70 -0.62 6.16 1.79
CA LEU A 70 0.55 5.85 2.59
C LEU A 70 0.33 6.36 4.01
N LYS A 71 0.61 5.52 5.00
CA LYS A 71 0.54 5.93 6.41
C LYS A 71 1.77 5.45 7.17
N VAL A 72 2.29 6.30 8.05
CA VAL A 72 3.39 5.95 8.96
C VAL A 72 2.91 4.90 9.97
N LEU A 73 3.77 3.94 10.32
CA LEU A 73 3.49 3.01 11.40
C LEU A 73 3.65 3.72 12.76
N PRO A 74 2.68 3.56 13.68
CA PRO A 74 2.66 4.34 14.90
C PRO A 74 3.74 3.89 15.88
N GLU A 75 4.20 4.82 16.72
CA GLU A 75 4.97 4.48 17.91
C GLU A 75 4.10 3.63 18.86
N VAL A 76 4.70 2.55 19.38
CA VAL A 76 4.07 1.69 20.39
C VAL A 76 5.05 1.50 21.53
N ALA A 77 4.64 1.85 22.75
CA ALA A 77 5.47 1.75 23.94
C ALA A 77 6.12 0.35 24.07
N GLY A 78 7.45 0.33 24.21
CA GLY A 78 8.24 -0.91 24.27
C GLY A 78 8.65 -1.50 22.92
N PHE A 79 8.30 -0.86 21.79
CA PHE A 79 8.62 -1.35 20.44
C PHE A 79 9.19 -0.25 19.54
N THR A 80 10.31 -0.55 18.88
CA THR A 80 11.06 0.43 18.05
C THR A 80 10.90 0.22 16.55
N LYS A 81 10.25 -0.87 16.12
CA LYS A 81 10.14 -1.25 14.70
C LYS A 81 9.28 -0.32 13.83
N HIS A 82 8.67 0.70 14.44
CA HIS A 82 8.03 1.81 13.74
C HIS A 82 9.05 2.74 13.06
N LEU A 83 10.34 2.63 13.44
CA LEU A 83 11.46 3.24 12.75
C LEU A 83 12.24 2.21 11.92
N LYS A 84 12.95 2.72 10.93
CA LYS A 84 13.96 2.00 10.15
C LYS A 84 15.34 2.09 10.81
N ALA A 85 16.32 1.35 10.28
CA ALA A 85 17.71 1.35 10.75
C ALA A 85 18.38 2.74 10.68
N ASP A 86 17.95 3.60 9.75
CA ASP A 86 18.38 5.00 9.59
C ASP A 86 17.60 5.99 10.47
N ASN A 87 16.74 5.49 11.37
CA ASN A 87 15.78 6.26 12.18
C ASN A 87 14.68 7.00 11.41
N ASN A 88 14.55 6.78 10.10
CA ASN A 88 13.40 7.30 9.37
C ASN A 88 12.13 6.50 9.72
N PRO A 89 10.94 7.13 9.73
CA PRO A 89 9.69 6.43 9.97
C PRO A 89 9.45 5.33 8.94
N ARG A 90 8.95 4.18 9.41
CA ARG A 90 8.51 3.07 8.56
C ARG A 90 7.05 3.29 8.19
N CYS A 91 6.71 3.10 6.92
CA CYS A 91 5.34 3.29 6.42
C CYS A 91 4.69 1.98 5.98
N ILE A 92 3.37 2.03 5.80
CA ILE A 92 2.55 1.00 5.19
C ILE A 92 1.74 1.64 4.06
N ALA A 93 1.74 1.00 2.90
CA ALA A 93 0.85 1.32 1.79
C ALA A 93 -0.44 0.53 1.92
N GLU A 94 -1.55 1.22 1.67
CA GLU A 94 -2.91 0.72 1.73
C GLU A 94 -3.59 1.03 0.39
N VAL A 95 -4.02 -0.01 -0.32
CA VAL A 95 -4.68 0.13 -1.62
C VAL A 95 -6.08 -0.43 -1.54
N HIS A 96 -7.08 0.39 -1.87
CA HIS A 96 -8.48 -0.02 -1.93
C HIS A 96 -8.88 -0.35 -3.36
N PHE A 97 -9.58 -1.47 -3.52
CA PHE A 97 -10.25 -1.85 -4.76
C PHE A 97 -11.74 -2.05 -4.48
N LEU A 98 -12.58 -1.63 -5.43
CA LEU A 98 -14.02 -1.92 -5.43
C LEU A 98 -14.37 -2.63 -6.75
N LEU A 99 -14.59 -3.94 -6.67
CA LEU A 99 -15.00 -4.74 -7.83
C LEU A 99 -16.30 -5.46 -7.53
N GLN A 100 -17.30 -5.32 -8.39
CA GLN A 100 -18.60 -6.01 -8.28
C GLN A 100 -19.28 -5.83 -6.90
N GLY A 101 -19.09 -4.66 -6.27
CA GLY A 101 -19.63 -4.35 -4.94
C GLY A 101 -18.83 -4.96 -3.76
N GLN A 102 -17.75 -5.68 -4.02
CA GLN A 102 -16.85 -6.22 -3.01
C GLN A 102 -15.65 -5.30 -2.82
N HIS A 103 -15.36 -4.95 -1.57
CA HIS A 103 -14.17 -4.21 -1.18
C HIS A 103 -13.00 -5.13 -0.92
N PHE A 104 -11.85 -4.78 -1.49
CA PHE A 104 -10.57 -5.43 -1.24
C PHE A 104 -9.54 -4.41 -0.78
N ILE A 105 -8.69 -4.82 0.15
CA ILE A 105 -7.55 -4.02 0.62
C ILE A 105 -6.25 -4.78 0.36
N LEU A 106 -5.31 -4.16 -0.34
CA LEU A 106 -3.96 -4.65 -0.49
C LEU A 106 -3.01 -3.82 0.38
N LEU A 107 -2.23 -4.50 1.21
CA LEU A 107 -1.31 -3.88 2.16
C LEU A 107 0.13 -4.28 1.86
N GLU A 108 1.02 -3.30 1.93
CA GLU A 108 2.46 -3.47 1.75
C GLU A 108 3.22 -2.68 2.82
N VAL A 109 4.12 -3.32 3.56
CA VAL A 109 4.91 -2.66 4.62
C VAL A 109 6.30 -2.34 4.09
N ASP A 110 6.77 -1.11 4.30
CA ASP A 110 8.14 -0.73 4.02
C ASP A 110 9.09 -1.61 4.85
N THR A 111 9.83 -2.46 4.16
CA THR A 111 10.84 -3.34 4.73
C THR A 111 12.19 -3.16 4.02
N SER A 112 12.42 -1.97 3.44
CA SER A 112 13.62 -1.63 2.66
C SER A 112 14.93 -1.78 3.45
N ASP A 113 14.90 -1.60 4.77
CA ASP A 113 16.04 -1.75 5.69
C ASP A 113 16.15 -3.16 6.32
N ASN A 114 15.27 -4.09 5.95
CA ASN A 114 15.23 -5.43 6.53
C ASN A 114 15.74 -6.50 5.54
N ALA A 115 16.46 -7.50 6.07
CA ALA A 115 16.90 -8.66 5.29
C ALA A 115 15.74 -9.54 4.78
N THR A 116 14.60 -9.52 5.48
CA THR A 116 13.40 -10.28 5.10
C THR A 116 12.23 -9.34 4.87
N ARG A 117 11.58 -9.50 3.73
CA ARG A 117 10.39 -8.74 3.35
C ARG A 117 9.13 -9.39 3.88
N LEU A 118 8.18 -8.56 4.31
CA LEU A 118 6.83 -9.01 4.60
C LEU A 118 6.08 -9.21 3.29
N SER A 119 5.46 -10.37 3.10
CA SER A 119 4.63 -10.63 1.90
C SER A 119 3.55 -9.56 1.75
N THR A 120 3.22 -9.16 0.53
CA THR A 120 2.09 -8.28 0.25
C THR A 120 0.78 -8.99 0.59
N GLN A 121 -0.16 -8.26 1.21
CA GLN A 121 -1.32 -8.85 1.84
C GLN A 121 -2.63 -8.33 1.25
N LEU A 122 -3.37 -9.18 0.52
CA LEU A 122 -4.71 -8.86 0.04
C LEU A 122 -5.77 -9.39 1.00
N LEU A 123 -6.72 -8.54 1.34
CA LEU A 123 -7.81 -8.78 2.26
C LEU A 123 -9.14 -8.50 1.57
N THR A 124 -10.08 -9.43 1.67
CA THR A 124 -11.48 -9.19 1.34
C THR A 124 -12.20 -8.83 2.63
N ILE A 125 -12.60 -7.57 2.81
CA ILE A 125 -13.07 -7.06 4.12
C ILE A 125 -14.52 -7.47 4.39
N LYS A 126 -14.81 -7.87 5.64
CA LYS A 126 -16.17 -8.24 6.07
C LYS A 126 -17.09 -7.04 6.22
N ASP A 127 -16.58 -5.99 6.84
CA ASP A 127 -17.32 -4.77 7.16
C ASP A 127 -16.42 -3.56 6.98
N MET A 128 -16.68 -2.78 5.94
CA MET A 128 -15.93 -1.55 5.66
C MET A 128 -16.20 -0.44 6.67
N ASN A 129 -17.30 -0.49 7.44
CA ASN A 129 -17.60 0.54 8.43
C ASN A 129 -16.62 0.49 9.61
N SER A 130 -16.12 -0.71 9.93
CA SER A 130 -15.14 -0.94 11.00
C SER A 130 -13.69 -0.84 10.51
N TRP A 131 -13.47 -0.62 9.21
CA TRP A 131 -12.17 -0.78 8.58
C TRP A 131 -11.10 0.17 9.15
N GLU A 132 -11.41 1.45 9.35
CA GLU A 132 -10.41 2.41 9.86
C GLU A 132 -9.90 1.99 11.25
N GLU A 133 -10.78 1.59 12.17
CA GLU A 133 -10.39 1.10 13.49
C GLU A 133 -9.58 -0.20 13.43
N ASP A 134 -9.94 -1.09 12.50
CA ASP A 134 -9.25 -2.36 12.32
C ASP A 134 -7.88 -2.17 11.66
N TYR A 135 -7.77 -1.22 10.74
CA TYR A 135 -6.52 -0.80 10.12
C TYR A 135 -5.56 -0.21 11.16
N GLU A 136 -6.05 0.65 12.06
CA GLU A 136 -5.27 1.15 13.21
C GLU A 136 -4.70 0.03 14.08
N LYS A 137 -5.51 -0.99 14.37
CA LYS A 137 -5.07 -2.18 15.12
C LYS A 137 -4.04 -2.98 14.33
N ILE A 138 -4.21 -3.15 13.01
CA ILE A 138 -3.23 -3.82 12.16
C ILE A 138 -1.87 -3.12 12.27
N ARG A 139 -1.82 -1.79 12.09
CA ARG A 139 -0.56 -1.02 12.15
C ARG A 139 0.16 -1.23 13.48
N LYS A 140 -0.56 -1.13 14.61
CA LYS A 140 -0.01 -1.38 15.95
C LYS A 140 0.48 -2.82 16.11
N PHE A 141 -0.30 -3.80 15.68
CA PHE A 141 0.08 -5.20 15.82
C PHE A 141 1.27 -5.59 14.95
N ILE A 142 1.45 -4.99 13.77
CA ILE A 142 2.66 -5.20 12.96
C ILE A 142 3.91 -4.82 13.76
N ILE A 143 3.87 -3.69 14.47
CA ILE A 143 4.98 -3.22 15.32
C ILE A 143 5.18 -4.15 16.52
N GLN A 144 4.11 -4.49 17.24
CA GLN A 144 4.17 -5.38 18.40
C GLN A 144 4.64 -6.79 18.07
N LYS A 145 4.39 -7.26 16.85
CA LYS A 145 4.87 -8.55 16.33
C LYS A 145 6.20 -8.43 15.59
N THR A 146 6.95 -7.35 15.82
CA THR A 146 8.27 -7.11 15.26
C THR A 146 8.31 -7.27 13.74
N LEU A 147 7.42 -6.57 13.04
CA LEU A 147 7.21 -6.64 11.59
C LEU A 147 6.75 -8.03 11.16
N ASN A 148 5.58 -8.46 11.65
CA ASN A 148 4.88 -9.65 11.16
C ASN A 148 3.38 -9.36 11.04
N TRP A 149 2.74 -9.94 10.03
CA TRP A 149 1.30 -9.79 9.85
C TRP A 149 0.52 -10.37 11.04
N PRO A 150 -0.47 -9.64 11.58
CA PRO A 150 -1.29 -10.13 12.68
C PRO A 150 -2.37 -11.11 12.19
N HIS A 151 -1.97 -12.28 11.71
CA HIS A 151 -2.87 -13.28 11.07
C HIS A 151 -4.13 -13.61 11.87
N ASN A 152 -4.01 -13.78 13.18
CA ASN A 152 -5.17 -14.09 14.03
C ASN A 152 -6.19 -12.94 14.08
N PHE A 153 -5.72 -11.69 13.99
CA PHE A 153 -6.59 -10.53 13.92
C PHE A 153 -7.19 -10.38 12.51
N ILE A 154 -6.36 -10.51 11.47
CA ILE A 154 -6.81 -10.45 10.07
C ILE A 154 -7.94 -11.45 9.78
N LYS A 155 -7.82 -12.70 10.25
CA LYS A 155 -8.87 -13.73 10.09
C LYS A 155 -10.22 -13.33 10.71
N ARG A 156 -10.23 -12.43 11.70
CA ARG A 156 -11.47 -11.95 12.32
C ARG A 156 -12.16 -10.91 11.47
N ILE A 157 -11.40 -10.04 10.81
CA ILE A 157 -11.93 -8.86 10.07
C ILE A 157 -12.10 -9.11 8.57
N ALA A 158 -11.38 -10.08 7.99
CA ALA A 158 -11.41 -10.38 6.56
C ALA A 158 -12.14 -11.70 6.28
N ILE A 159 -12.97 -11.70 5.23
CA ILE A 159 -13.62 -12.90 4.66
C ILE A 159 -12.53 -13.83 4.13
N GLN A 160 -11.57 -13.25 3.41
CA GLN A 160 -10.45 -13.94 2.81
C GLN A 160 -9.16 -13.15 2.98
N GLN A 161 -8.05 -13.89 3.12
CA GLN A 161 -6.71 -13.36 3.21
C GLN A 161 -5.83 -14.10 2.19
N VAL A 162 -5.17 -13.37 1.29
CA VAL A 162 -4.22 -13.91 0.31
C VAL A 162 -2.88 -13.21 0.44
N ARG A 163 -1.79 -13.99 0.52
CA ARG A 163 -0.41 -13.49 0.61
C ARG A 163 0.29 -13.65 -0.72
N PHE A 164 0.99 -12.61 -1.16
CA PHE A 164 1.83 -12.65 -2.34
C PHE A 164 3.28 -12.55 -1.93
N ASN A 165 4.08 -13.55 -2.31
CA ASN A 165 5.53 -13.43 -2.27
C ASN A 165 5.95 -12.40 -3.31
N HIS A 166 6.92 -11.56 -2.94
CA HIS A 166 7.54 -10.60 -3.85
C HIS A 166 8.20 -11.28 -5.04
N PRO A 167 8.25 -10.60 -6.19
CA PRO A 167 9.14 -10.93 -7.28
C PRO A 167 10.59 -11.10 -6.79
N ARG A 168 11.35 -11.91 -7.52
CA ARG A 168 12.80 -11.92 -7.33
C ARG A 168 13.35 -10.61 -7.85
N ILE A 169 14.29 -10.04 -7.11
CA ILE A 169 15.05 -8.87 -7.52
C ILE A 169 16.37 -9.37 -8.06
N ASP A 170 16.75 -8.88 -9.22
CA ASP A 170 18.03 -9.19 -9.84
C ASP A 170 19.20 -8.48 -9.13
N GLU A 171 20.44 -8.80 -9.54
CA GLU A 171 21.64 -8.19 -8.96
C GLU A 171 21.69 -6.66 -9.16
N GLY A 172 20.91 -6.10 -10.10
CA GLY A 172 20.79 -4.68 -10.38
C GLY A 172 19.70 -3.96 -9.59
N GLN A 173 19.10 -4.61 -8.59
CA GLN A 173 17.96 -4.10 -7.82
C GLN A 173 16.70 -3.83 -8.66
N LYS A 174 16.61 -4.44 -9.85
CA LYS A 174 15.44 -4.32 -10.72
C LYS A 174 14.63 -5.61 -10.69
N VAL A 175 13.32 -5.45 -10.89
CA VAL A 175 12.42 -6.59 -11.08
C VAL A 175 12.24 -6.77 -12.58
N ALA A 176 12.37 -8.01 -13.06
CA ALA A 176 12.08 -8.35 -14.44
C ALA A 176 10.60 -8.01 -14.77
N VAL A 177 10.35 -7.50 -15.98
CA VAL A 177 9.01 -7.10 -16.38
C VAL A 177 8.04 -8.29 -16.30
N GLU A 178 8.50 -9.47 -16.69
CA GLU A 178 7.71 -10.71 -16.64
C GLU A 178 7.32 -11.09 -15.20
N ASP A 179 8.21 -10.85 -14.23
CA ASP A 179 7.94 -11.13 -12.82
C ASP A 179 6.96 -10.11 -12.21
N LEU A 180 7.03 -8.83 -12.63
CA LEU A 180 6.04 -7.80 -12.27
C LEU A 180 4.66 -8.16 -12.85
N GLU A 181 4.60 -8.54 -14.12
CA GLU A 181 3.36 -8.96 -14.78
C GLU A 181 2.77 -10.20 -14.12
N SER A 182 3.61 -11.18 -13.79
CA SER A 182 3.20 -12.38 -13.06
C SER A 182 2.62 -12.03 -11.69
N TRP A 183 3.23 -11.07 -10.98
CA TRP A 183 2.71 -10.60 -9.71
C TRP A 183 1.38 -9.87 -9.85
N ALA A 184 1.25 -8.92 -10.77
CA ALA A 184 0.00 -8.24 -11.08
C ALA A 184 -1.10 -9.24 -11.45
N ASN A 185 -0.80 -10.21 -12.32
CA ASN A 185 -1.75 -11.25 -12.71
C ASN A 185 -2.24 -12.07 -11.50
N ARG A 186 -1.35 -12.45 -10.56
CA ARG A 186 -1.75 -13.17 -9.34
C ARG A 186 -2.69 -12.34 -8.46
N VAL A 187 -2.45 -11.03 -8.35
CA VAL A 187 -3.34 -10.12 -7.61
C VAL A 187 -4.68 -10.02 -8.32
N TYR A 188 -4.68 -9.73 -9.62
CA TYR A 188 -5.90 -9.66 -10.44
C TYR A 188 -6.77 -10.92 -10.34
N MET A 189 -6.16 -12.10 -10.47
CA MET A 189 -6.84 -13.39 -10.32
C MET A 189 -7.48 -13.61 -8.94
N CYS A 190 -7.07 -12.87 -7.91
CA CYS A 190 -7.71 -12.91 -6.58
C CYS A 190 -8.79 -11.84 -6.41
N LEU A 191 -8.70 -10.71 -7.14
CA LEU A 191 -9.72 -9.66 -7.13
C LEU A 191 -10.99 -10.07 -7.90
N THR A 192 -10.86 -10.94 -8.90
CA THR A 192 -11.98 -11.36 -9.77
C THR A 192 -12.53 -12.76 -9.46
N LYS A 193 -12.19 -13.32 -8.30
CA LYS A 193 -12.72 -14.61 -7.82
C LYS A 193 -14.00 -14.41 -7.04
#